data_AF-A0A2E0RQI9-F1
#
_entry.id   AF-A0A2E0RQI9-F1
#
_cell.length_a   1.000
_cell.length_b   1.000
_cell.length_c   1.000
_cell.angle_alpha   90.00
_cell.angle_beta   90.00
_cell.angle_gamma   90.00
#
_symmetry.space_group_name_H-M   'P 1'
#
loop_
_entity.id
_entity.type
_entity.pdbx_description
1 polymer ?
#
loop_
_entity_poly.entity_id
_entity_poly.type
_entity_poly.pdbx_seq_one_letter_code
_entity_poly.pdbx_strand_id
1 'polypeptide(L)'
;MIDATIELLHEQPVDRITVRDVAERAGHHHRFVAAWFGGKAGLFRAVFDHLIRSLPPAGEAVTESGDLHPDVELIVHLLNWLVANDPDGFADRAETPLIDGMAAMYADLGL
;
A
#
# COMPACT_ATOMS: atom_id res chain seq x y z
N MET A 1 1.99 -6.72 13.05
CA MET A 1 2.12 -5.29 12.64
C MET A 1 1.61 -5.05 11.24
N ILE A 2 1.88 -5.92 10.26
CA ILE A 2 1.30 -5.80 8.90
C ILE A 2 -0.23 -5.84 8.96
N ASP A 3 -0.81 -6.92 9.48
CA ASP A 3 -2.28 -7.09 9.57
C ASP A 3 -2.95 -5.95 10.35
N ALA A 4 -2.41 -5.61 11.52
CA ALA A 4 -2.84 -4.45 12.31
C ALA A 4 -2.79 -3.12 11.54
N THR A 5 -1.84 -2.94 10.62
CA THR A 5 -1.78 -1.75 9.77
C THR A 5 -2.85 -1.79 8.69
N ILE A 6 -3.10 -2.97 8.10
CA ILE A 6 -4.17 -3.15 7.09
C ILE A 6 -5.54 -2.86 7.71
N GLU A 7 -5.81 -3.38 8.90
CA GLU A 7 -7.05 -3.07 9.65
C GLU A 7 -7.22 -1.56 9.85
N LEU A 8 -6.17 -0.88 10.33
CA LEU A 8 -6.20 0.58 10.51
C LEU A 8 -6.41 1.33 9.19
N LEU A 9 -5.86 0.85 8.07
CA LEU A 9 -6.03 1.45 6.75
C LEU A 9 -7.45 1.29 6.20
N HIS A 10 -8.19 0.26 6.62
CA HIS A 10 -9.63 0.15 6.33
C HIS A 10 -10.49 1.08 7.20
N GLU A 11 -10.02 1.43 8.39
CA GLU A 11 -10.77 2.25 9.35
C GLU A 11 -10.56 3.76 9.17
N GLN A 12 -9.38 4.17 8.68
CA GLN A 12 -9.03 5.59 8.59
C GLN A 12 -7.99 5.90 7.49
N PRO A 13 -7.97 7.15 7.00
CA PRO A 13 -6.97 7.61 6.05
C PRO A 13 -5.52 7.39 6.51
N VAL A 14 -4.65 7.04 5.54
CA VAL A 14 -3.22 6.70 5.73
C VAL A 14 -2.38 7.78 6.43
N ASP A 15 -2.73 9.04 6.24
CA ASP A 15 -2.11 10.21 6.86
C ASP A 15 -2.39 10.30 8.36
N ARG A 16 -3.53 9.76 8.82
CA ARG A 16 -3.92 9.77 10.24
C ARG A 16 -3.33 8.63 11.07
N ILE A 17 -2.81 7.58 10.42
CA ILE A 17 -2.25 6.42 11.12
C ILE A 17 -0.83 6.75 11.63
N THR A 18 -0.57 6.54 12.91
CA THR A 18 0.76 6.69 13.50
C THR A 18 1.42 5.35 13.80
N VAL A 19 2.75 5.35 13.97
CA VAL A 19 3.49 4.15 14.40
C VAL A 19 3.10 3.68 15.80
N ARG A 20 2.49 4.56 16.61
CA ARG A 20 1.97 4.21 17.93
C ARG A 20 0.66 3.45 17.80
N ASP A 21 -0.26 3.94 16.97
CA ASP A 21 -1.55 3.28 16.73
C ASP A 21 -1.35 1.85 16.21
N VAL A 22 -0.45 1.67 15.24
CA VAL A 22 -0.11 0.33 14.71
C VAL A 22 0.45 -0.58 15.79
N ALA A 23 1.39 -0.07 16.58
CA ALA A 23 2.04 -0.89 17.59
C ALA A 23 1.07 -1.28 18.72
N GLU A 24 0.22 -0.35 19.15
CA GLU A 24 -0.84 -0.60 20.11
C GLU A 24 -1.81 -1.66 19.59
N ARG A 25 -2.32 -1.50 18.36
CA ARG A 25 -3.19 -2.48 17.69
C ARG A 25 -2.53 -3.87 17.60
N ALA A 26 -1.23 -3.90 17.32
CA ALA A 26 -0.46 -5.15 17.21
C ALA A 26 -0.03 -5.74 18.57
N GLY A 27 -0.38 -5.13 19.72
CA GLY A 27 0.03 -5.60 21.04
C GLY A 27 1.55 -5.48 21.29
N HIS A 28 2.19 -4.48 20.69
CA HIS A 28 3.64 -4.29 20.72
C HIS A 28 4.04 -2.89 21.18
N HIS A 29 5.29 -2.76 21.62
CA HIS A 29 5.86 -1.46 21.92
C HIS A 29 6.30 -0.75 20.62
N HIS A 30 5.91 0.52 20.44
CA HIS A 30 6.15 1.31 19.21
C HIS A 30 7.61 1.34 18.73
N ARG A 31 8.59 1.22 19.63
CA ARG A 31 10.02 1.10 19.29
C ARG A 31 10.31 -0.02 18.28
N PHE A 32 9.51 -1.09 18.28
CA PHE A 32 9.70 -2.21 17.36
C PHE A 32 9.37 -1.87 15.91
N VAL A 33 8.54 -0.85 15.67
CA VAL A 33 8.30 -0.36 14.30
C VAL A 33 9.60 0.15 13.67
N ALA A 34 10.35 0.97 14.42
CA ALA A 34 11.66 1.45 13.96
C ALA A 34 12.67 0.31 13.86
N ALA A 35 12.70 -0.60 14.83
CA ALA A 35 13.67 -1.71 14.87
C ALA A 35 13.48 -2.73 13.73
N TRP A 36 12.24 -3.02 13.34
CA TRP A 36 11.94 -4.05 12.33
C TRP A 36 11.75 -3.49 10.93
N PHE A 37 11.24 -2.27 10.81
CA PHE A 37 10.86 -1.69 9.52
C PHE A 37 11.61 -0.40 9.19
N GLY A 38 12.46 0.11 10.07
CA GLY A 38 13.15 1.40 9.85
C GLY A 38 12.23 2.62 9.95
N GLY A 39 10.97 2.46 10.38
CA GLY A 39 10.02 3.55 10.57
C GLY A 39 8.69 3.36 9.86
N LYS A 40 7.86 4.42 9.81
CA LYS A 40 6.51 4.40 9.21
C LYS A 40 6.55 4.04 7.72
N ALA A 41 7.46 4.67 6.97
CA ALA A 41 7.61 4.44 5.53
C ALA A 41 7.96 2.98 5.21
N GLY A 42 8.97 2.40 5.88
CA GLY A 42 9.34 1.01 5.65
C GLY A 42 8.27 0.01 6.09
N LEU A 43 7.50 0.30 7.15
CA LEU A 43 6.34 -0.50 7.52
C LEU A 43 5.26 -0.45 6.45
N PHE A 44 4.93 0.75 5.95
CA PHE A 44 3.91 0.94 4.92
C PHE A 44 4.31 0.30 3.59
N ARG A 45 5.61 0.30 3.27
CA ARG A 45 6.16 -0.45 2.13
C ARG A 45 5.98 -1.96 2.29
N ALA A 46 6.26 -2.49 3.48
CA ALA A 46 6.04 -3.91 3.77
C ALA A 46 4.55 -4.31 3.66
N VAL A 47 3.64 -3.42 4.08
CA VAL A 47 2.19 -3.59 3.92
C VAL A 47 1.77 -3.54 2.46
N PHE A 48 2.25 -2.56 1.69
CA PHE A 48 2.00 -2.46 0.25
C PHE A 48 2.45 -3.74 -0.46
N ASP A 49 3.68 -4.19 -0.22
CA ASP A 49 4.22 -5.42 -0.79
C ASP A 49 3.40 -6.66 -0.38
N HIS A 50 2.86 -6.69 0.84
CA HIS A 50 1.98 -7.76 1.31
C HIS A 50 0.65 -7.75 0.55
N LEU A 51 -0.01 -6.61 0.44
CA LEU A 51 -1.29 -6.47 -0.25
C LEU A 51 -1.19 -6.82 -1.74
N ILE A 52 -0.16 -6.33 -2.44
CA ILE A 52 0.06 -6.66 -3.85
C ILE A 52 0.27 -8.16 -4.06
N ARG A 53 0.98 -8.85 -3.16
CA ARG A 53 1.15 -10.31 -3.23
C ARG A 53 -0.12 -11.10 -2.92
N SER A 54 -1.04 -10.50 -2.18
CA SER A 54 -2.32 -11.10 -1.81
C SER A 54 -3.41 -10.83 -2.85
N LEU A 55 -3.18 -9.91 -3.80
CA LEU A 55 -4.12 -9.70 -4.90
C LEU A 55 -4.20 -10.95 -5.78
N PRO A 56 -5.41 -11.33 -6.23
CA PRO A 56 -5.56 -12.38 -7.22
C PRO A 56 -4.92 -11.92 -8.56
N PRO A 57 -4.58 -12.87 -9.46
CA PRO A 57 -4.02 -12.55 -10.76
C PRO A 57 -4.90 -11.54 -11.54
N ALA A 58 -4.25 -10.74 -12.39
CA ALA A 58 -4.94 -9.79 -13.26
C ALA A 58 -5.96 -10.54 -14.15
N GLY A 59 -7.25 -10.31 -13.91
CA GLY A 59 -8.38 -11.05 -14.51
C GLY A 59 -9.43 -11.49 -13.48
N GLU A 60 -9.03 -11.65 -12.21
CA GLU A 60 -9.90 -12.04 -11.09
C GLU A 60 -10.05 -10.93 -10.03
N ALA A 61 -9.40 -9.78 -10.24
CA ALA A 61 -9.46 -8.62 -9.34
C ALA A 61 -10.79 -7.84 -9.40
N VAL A 62 -11.65 -8.18 -10.35
CA VAL A 62 -13.03 -7.72 -10.42
C VAL A 62 -13.88 -8.76 -9.71
N THR A 63 -14.58 -8.37 -8.65
CA THR A 63 -15.50 -9.28 -7.95
C THR A 63 -16.57 -9.77 -8.92
N GLU A 64 -17.24 -10.89 -8.63
CA GLU A 64 -18.36 -11.39 -9.44
C GLU A 64 -19.49 -10.34 -9.63
N SER A 65 -19.51 -9.31 -8.77
CA SER A 65 -20.47 -8.18 -8.80
C SER A 65 -20.03 -6.99 -9.67
N GLY A 66 -18.80 -6.99 -10.21
CA GLY A 66 -18.25 -5.87 -10.98
C GLY A 66 -17.58 -4.79 -10.12
N ASP A 67 -17.56 -4.96 -8.80
CA ASP A 67 -16.88 -4.04 -7.88
C ASP A 67 -15.38 -4.34 -7.81
N LEU A 68 -14.57 -3.29 -7.66
CA LEU A 68 -13.15 -3.43 -7.35
C LEU A 68 -12.98 -4.10 -5.99
N HIS A 69 -11.97 -4.97 -5.87
CA HIS A 69 -11.61 -5.54 -4.57
C HIS A 69 -11.35 -4.40 -3.56
N PRO A 70 -11.85 -4.48 -2.31
CA PRO A 70 -11.78 -3.38 -1.33
C PRO A 70 -10.33 -2.91 -1.06
N ASP A 71 -9.37 -3.81 -1.24
CA ASP A 71 -7.96 -3.49 -1.06
C ASP A 71 -7.38 -2.64 -2.19
N VAL A 72 -8.01 -2.57 -3.37
CA VAL A 72 -7.50 -1.76 -4.50
C VAL A 72 -7.46 -0.28 -4.13
N GLU A 73 -8.53 0.25 -3.52
CA GLU A 73 -8.57 1.64 -3.07
C GLU A 73 -7.49 1.92 -2.02
N LEU A 74 -7.36 0.99 -1.06
CA LEU A 74 -6.34 1.06 -0.02
C LEU A 74 -4.93 1.07 -0.61
N ILE A 75 -4.64 0.17 -1.56
CA ILE A 75 -3.36 0.08 -2.26
C ILE A 75 -3.03 1.38 -3.00
N VAL A 76 -4.02 1.98 -3.68
CA VAL A 76 -3.82 3.26 -4.39
C VAL A 76 -3.51 4.39 -3.41
N HIS A 77 -4.27 4.52 -2.32
CA HIS A 77 -4.01 5.54 -1.31
C HIS A 77 -2.66 5.35 -0.61
N LEU A 78 -2.29 4.10 -0.31
CA LEU A 78 -1.02 3.76 0.29
C LEU A 78 0.15 4.06 -0.66
N LEU A 79 0.01 3.74 -1.96
CA LEU A 79 0.99 4.06 -2.99
C LEU A 79 1.20 5.57 -3.10
N ASN A 80 0.11 6.35 -3.19
CA ASN A 80 0.17 7.80 -3.27
C ASN A 80 0.90 8.40 -2.05
N TRP A 81 0.61 7.88 -0.85
CA TRP A 81 1.30 8.30 0.36
C TRP A 81 2.79 7.96 0.31
N LEU A 82 3.16 6.75 -0.12
CA LEU A 82 4.55 6.32 -0.22
C LEU A 82 5.32 7.15 -1.25
N VAL A 83 4.75 7.46 -2.41
CA VAL A 83 5.39 8.34 -3.43
C VAL A 83 5.67 9.73 -2.85
N ALA A 84 4.74 10.27 -2.05
CA ALA A 84 4.89 11.59 -1.45
C ALA A 84 5.86 11.65 -0.26
N ASN A 85 6.04 10.55 0.48
CA ASN A 85 6.74 10.53 1.78
C ASN A 85 7.98 9.63 1.83
N ASP A 86 8.18 8.79 0.82
CA ASP A 86 9.29 7.83 0.68
C ASP A 86 9.71 7.70 -0.80
N PRO A 87 10.06 8.81 -1.48
CA PRO A 87 10.34 8.81 -2.92
C PRO A 87 11.53 7.91 -3.28
N ASP A 88 12.53 7.83 -2.40
CA ASP A 88 13.71 6.96 -2.56
C ASP A 88 13.36 5.47 -2.40
N GLY A 89 12.25 5.14 -1.73
CA GLY A 89 11.77 3.78 -1.55
C GLY A 89 11.36 3.08 -2.86
N PHE A 90 11.17 3.85 -3.93
CA PHE A 90 10.91 3.36 -5.29
C PHE A 90 12.06 3.61 -6.26
N ALA A 91 13.12 4.32 -5.86
CA ALA A 91 14.24 4.67 -6.74
C ALA A 91 15.03 3.44 -7.25
N ASP A 92 15.00 2.34 -6.52
CA ASP A 92 15.63 1.06 -6.89
C ASP A 92 14.67 0.11 -7.63
N ARG A 93 13.39 0.48 -7.75
CA ARG A 93 12.39 -0.23 -8.58
C ARG A 93 12.31 0.48 -9.92
N ALA A 94 13.32 0.26 -10.75
CA ALA A 94 13.18 0.48 -12.20
C ALA A 94 11.92 -0.28 -12.66
N GLU A 95 11.08 0.42 -13.43
CA GLU A 95 9.72 0.02 -13.83
C GLU A 95 8.72 0.19 -12.70
N THR A 96 8.02 1.32 -12.72
CA THR A 96 6.87 1.59 -11.87
C THR A 96 5.66 1.01 -12.60
N PRO A 97 5.25 -0.24 -12.35
CA PRO A 97 4.36 -0.97 -13.27
C PRO A 97 2.97 -0.34 -13.33
N LEU A 98 2.61 0.43 -12.30
CA LEU A 98 1.36 1.17 -12.22
C LEU A 98 1.40 2.45 -13.06
N ILE A 99 2.55 3.15 -13.13
CA ILE A 99 2.72 4.31 -14.04
C ILE A 99 2.85 3.82 -15.47
N ASP A 100 3.58 2.74 -15.72
CA ASP A 100 3.70 2.13 -17.06
C ASP A 100 2.36 1.56 -17.53
N GLY A 101 1.60 0.92 -16.64
CA GLY A 101 0.25 0.44 -16.91
C GLY A 101 -0.75 1.58 -17.16
N MET A 102 -0.69 2.66 -16.38
CA MET A 102 -1.51 3.86 -16.62
C MET A 102 -1.12 4.56 -17.92
N ALA A 103 0.17 4.73 -18.20
CA ALA A 103 0.67 5.34 -19.42
C ALA A 103 0.30 4.51 -20.67
N ALA A 104 0.38 3.19 -20.61
CA ALA A 104 -0.08 2.30 -21.66
C ALA A 104 -1.60 2.42 -21.88
N MET A 105 -2.38 2.50 -20.81
CA MET A 105 -3.83 2.67 -20.90
C MET A 105 -4.22 4.03 -21.54
N TYR A 106 -3.51 5.11 -21.22
CA TYR A 106 -3.73 6.42 -21.88
C TYR A 106 -3.33 6.40 -23.35
N ALA A 107 -2.23 5.73 -23.70
CA ALA A 107 -1.80 5.56 -25.08
C ALA A 107 -2.80 4.76 -25.94
N ASP A 108 -3.40 3.70 -25.37
CA ASP A 108 -4.43 2.89 -26.04
C ASP A 108 -5.77 3.65 -26.22
N LEU A 109 -6.06 4.60 -25.32
CA LEU A 109 -7.24 5.47 -25.40
C LEU A 109 -7.04 6.69 -26.31
N GLY A 110 -5.84 6.89 -26.88
CA GLY A 110 -5.54 7.98 -27.82
C GLY A 110 -5.56 9.39 -27.21
N LEU A 111 -5.27 9.50 -25.92
CA LEU A 111 -5.14 10.76 -25.17
C LEU A 111 -3.67 11.15 -24.94
#